data_AF-A0A485BLT0-F1
#
_entry.id   AF-A0A485BLT0-F1
#
_cell.length_a   1.000
_cell.length_b   1.000
_cell.length_c   1.000
_cell.angle_alpha   90.00
_cell.angle_beta   90.00
_cell.angle_gamma   90.00
#
_symmetry.space_group_name_H-M   'P 1'
#
loop_
_entity.id
_entity.type
_entity.pdbx_description
1 polymer ?
#
loop_
_entity_poly.entity_id
_entity_poly.type
_entity_poly.pdbx_seq_one_letter_code
_entity_poly.pdbx_strand_id
1 'polypeptide(L)'
;MRLARENGIGAVVSLGGGAVIDAGKAIAALVPASGPVMEYLEVVGNGRVLEGHPLPFVAIPTTAGTGAEVTKNAVINVPSAAAKSQPARRIGCCGAGHRRPGADR
;
A
#
# COMPACT_ATOMS: atom_id res chain seq x y z
N MET A 1 -2.27 0.04 -10.39
CA MET A 1 -3.02 -1.22 -10.19
C MET A 1 -3.36 -1.91 -11.50
N ARG A 2 -4.16 -1.29 -12.37
CA ARG A 2 -4.62 -1.89 -13.65
C ARG A 2 -3.48 -2.52 -14.46
N LEU A 3 -2.45 -1.72 -14.78
CA LEU A 3 -1.27 -2.18 -15.51
C LEU A 3 -0.59 -3.39 -14.84
N ALA A 4 -0.45 -3.36 -13.52
CA ALA A 4 0.21 -4.44 -12.78
C ALA A 4 -0.60 -5.74 -12.82
N ARG A 5 -1.94 -5.67 -12.79
CA ARG A 5 -2.81 -6.84 -12.91
C ARG A 5 -2.83 -7.42 -14.31
N GLU A 6 -2.97 -6.54 -15.31
CA GLU A 6 -3.02 -6.93 -16.73
C GLU A 6 -1.72 -7.63 -17.17
N ASN A 7 -0.57 -7.23 -16.61
CA ASN A 7 0.74 -7.80 -16.94
C ASN A 7 1.21 -8.88 -15.95
N GLY A 8 0.37 -9.31 -15.00
CA GLY A 8 0.73 -10.34 -14.03
C GLY A 8 1.97 -10.00 -13.20
N ILE A 9 2.13 -8.73 -12.81
CA ILE A 9 3.31 -8.27 -12.05
C ILE A 9 3.34 -8.95 -10.68
N GLY A 10 4.45 -9.64 -10.40
CA GLY A 10 4.65 -10.40 -9.16
C GLY A 10 5.46 -9.69 -8.07
N ALA A 11 6.00 -8.50 -8.33
CA ALA A 11 6.78 -7.72 -7.36
C ALA A 11 6.78 -6.23 -7.71
N VAL A 12 7.01 -5.37 -6.71
CA VAL A 12 7.08 -3.92 -6.88
C VAL A 12 8.42 -3.41 -6.35
N VAL A 13 9.10 -2.58 -7.13
CA VAL A 13 10.32 -1.89 -6.73
C VAL A 13 10.10 -0.38 -6.83
N SER A 14 10.33 0.34 -5.74
CA SER A 14 10.26 1.79 -5.69
C SER A 14 11.65 2.39 -5.55
N LEU A 15 12.01 3.31 -6.45
CA LEU A 15 13.24 4.10 -6.40
C LEU A 15 12.88 5.58 -6.30
N GLY A 16 13.18 6.23 -5.18
CA GLY A 16 12.87 7.65 -5.01
C GLY A 16 12.78 8.10 -3.56
N GLY A 17 12.12 9.24 -3.33
CA GLY A 17 11.79 9.70 -1.98
C GLY A 17 10.57 9.01 -1.37
N GLY A 18 10.15 9.47 -0.19
CA GLY A 18 9.06 8.84 0.57
C GLY A 18 7.73 8.72 -0.20
N ALA A 19 7.37 9.70 -1.02
CA ALA A 19 6.15 9.65 -1.83
C ALA A 19 6.14 8.50 -2.86
N VAL A 20 7.28 8.21 -3.48
CA VAL A 20 7.41 7.11 -4.46
C VAL A 20 7.37 5.76 -3.74
N ILE A 21 7.96 5.69 -2.56
CA ILE A 21 7.95 4.49 -1.72
C ILE A 21 6.54 4.18 -1.24
N ASP A 22 5.82 5.19 -0.74
CA ASP A 22 4.43 5.03 -0.28
C ASP A 22 3.49 4.62 -1.43
N ALA A 23 3.66 5.19 -2.62
CA ALA A 23 2.94 4.75 -3.80
C ALA A 23 3.22 3.28 -4.14
N GLY A 24 4.48 2.85 -4.09
CA GLY A 24 4.87 1.47 -4.33
C GLY A 24 4.29 0.50 -3.32
N LYS A 25 4.31 0.84 -2.04
CA LYS A 25 3.67 0.05 -0.97
C LYS A 25 2.18 -0.12 -1.18
N ALA A 26 1.50 0.97 -1.53
CA ALA A 26 0.08 0.92 -1.85
C ALA A 26 -0.18 -0.01 -3.04
N ILE A 27 0.65 0.06 -4.09
CA ILE A 27 0.57 -0.83 -5.25
C ILE A 27 0.77 -2.29 -4.85
N ALA A 28 1.83 -2.60 -4.11
CA ALA A 28 2.12 -3.97 -3.68
C ALA A 28 0.98 -4.56 -2.84
N ALA A 29 0.38 -3.75 -1.96
CA ALA A 29 -0.74 -4.14 -1.10
C ALA A 29 -2.06 -4.33 -1.87
N LEU A 30 -2.33 -3.48 -2.87
CA LEU A 30 -3.64 -3.42 -3.52
C LEU A 30 -3.71 -4.14 -4.87
N VAL A 31 -2.60 -4.62 -5.43
CA VAL A 31 -2.65 -5.46 -6.63
C VAL A 31 -3.36 -6.81 -6.37
N PRO A 32 -3.20 -7.48 -5.22
CA PRO A 32 -3.96 -8.70 -4.89
C PRO A 32 -5.44 -8.46 -4.54
N ALA A 33 -5.77 -7.29 -4.02
CA ALA A 33 -7.12 -6.93 -3.54
C ALA A 33 -8.18 -6.97 -4.66
N SER A 34 -9.45 -7.26 -4.41
CA SER A 34 -10.46 -7.26 -5.50
C SER A 34 -11.22 -5.92 -5.66
N GLY A 35 -11.17 -5.04 -4.66
CA GLY A 35 -11.95 -3.80 -4.63
C GLY A 35 -11.25 -2.52 -5.12
N PRO A 36 -11.99 -1.41 -5.26
CA PRO A 36 -11.42 -0.10 -5.54
C PRO A 36 -10.55 0.40 -4.37
N VAL A 37 -9.46 1.12 -4.68
CA VAL A 37 -8.48 1.66 -3.70
C VAL A 37 -9.15 2.41 -2.56
N MET A 38 -10.22 3.16 -2.85
CA MET A 38 -10.95 3.97 -1.89
C MET A 38 -11.52 3.15 -0.73
N GLU A 39 -11.91 1.88 -0.94
CA GLU A 39 -12.47 1.04 0.12
C GLU A 39 -11.44 0.63 1.19
N TYR A 40 -10.16 0.61 0.84
CA TYR A 40 -9.06 0.18 1.70
C TYR A 40 -8.43 1.34 2.49
N LEU A 41 -8.91 2.57 2.31
CA LEU A 41 -8.46 3.73 3.08
C LEU A 41 -9.15 3.74 4.45
N GLU A 42 -8.37 3.75 5.53
CA GLU A 42 -8.87 3.68 6.92
C GLU A 42 -9.80 4.84 7.33
N VAL A 43 -9.74 5.99 6.63
CA VAL A 43 -10.41 7.25 7.06
C VAL A 43 -11.48 7.76 6.07
N VAL A 44 -11.57 7.22 4.85
CA VAL A 44 -12.59 7.62 3.84
C VAL A 44 -13.30 6.42 3.25
N GLY A 45 -12.65 5.26 3.24
CA GLY A 45 -13.24 4.01 2.83
C GLY A 45 -13.92 3.29 3.97
N ASN A 46 -14.21 2.02 3.72
CA ASN A 46 -14.73 1.08 4.71
C ASN A 46 -13.61 0.52 5.62
N GLY A 47 -12.36 1.00 5.47
CA GLY A 47 -11.20 0.41 6.14
C GLY A 47 -11.07 -1.08 5.84
N ARG A 48 -11.44 -1.50 4.61
CA ARG A 48 -11.53 -2.91 4.25
C ARG A 48 -10.15 -3.55 4.43
N VAL A 49 -10.13 -4.73 5.06
CA VAL A 49 -8.89 -5.49 5.24
C VAL A 49 -8.35 -5.90 3.88
N LEU A 50 -7.04 -5.78 3.69
CA LEU A 50 -6.38 -6.22 2.46
C LEU A 50 -6.66 -7.70 2.22
N GLU A 51 -7.09 -8.02 1.01
CA GLU A 51 -7.36 -9.38 0.58
C GLU A 51 -6.08 -9.97 -0.02
N GLY A 52 -5.61 -11.07 0.57
CA GLY A 52 -4.41 -11.75 0.12
C GLY A 52 -3.11 -11.17 0.66
N HIS A 53 -2.01 -11.85 0.33
CA HIS A 53 -0.67 -11.42 0.72
C HIS A 53 -0.21 -10.30 -0.22
N PRO A 54 0.29 -9.16 0.30
CA PRO A 54 0.92 -8.14 -0.51
C PRO A 54 2.02 -8.73 -1.39
N LEU A 55 2.21 -8.16 -2.59
CA LEU A 55 3.33 -8.54 -3.43
C LEU A 55 4.67 -8.22 -2.74
N PRO A 56 5.73 -9.01 -3.00
CA PRO A 56 7.10 -8.64 -2.66
C PRO A 56 7.40 -7.19 -3.05
N PHE A 57 7.94 -6.42 -2.09
CA PHE A 57 8.22 -5.00 -2.25
C PHE A 57 9.66 -4.66 -1.86
N VAL A 58 10.34 -3.90 -2.71
CA VAL A 58 11.70 -3.37 -2.45
C VAL A 58 11.67 -1.85 -2.53
N ALA A 59 12.16 -1.18 -1.49
CA ALA A 59 12.35 0.27 -1.48
C ALA A 59 13.85 0.61 -1.62
N ILE A 60 14.15 1.49 -2.58
CA ILE A 60 15.47 2.06 -2.81
C ILE A 60 15.34 3.58 -2.57
N PRO A 61 15.59 4.07 -1.35
CA PRO A 61 15.42 5.49 -1.04
C PRO A 61 16.52 6.32 -1.69
N THR A 62 16.14 7.40 -2.37
CA THR A 62 17.09 8.39 -2.93
C THR A 62 17.22 9.63 -2.05
N THR A 63 16.51 9.68 -0.92
CA THR A 63 16.49 10.81 0.01
C THR A 63 16.64 10.32 1.45
N ALA A 64 17.43 11.02 2.27
CA ALA A 64 17.42 10.87 3.72
C ALA A 64 16.16 11.56 4.30
N GLY A 65 15.01 10.88 4.17
CA GLY A 65 13.68 11.42 4.44
C GLY A 65 12.98 10.76 5.64
N THR A 66 11.65 10.74 5.61
CA THR A 66 10.73 10.41 6.72
C THR A 66 10.75 8.94 7.21
N GLY A 67 11.68 8.11 6.76
CA GLY A 67 11.72 6.67 7.08
C GLY A 67 10.57 5.89 6.43
N ALA A 68 10.02 6.39 5.32
CA ALA A 68 8.92 5.74 4.60
C ALA A 68 9.28 4.34 4.09
N GLU A 69 10.56 3.95 4.04
CA GLU A 69 11.03 2.61 3.70
C GLU A 69 10.78 1.59 4.81
N VAL A 70 10.76 2.00 6.09
CA VAL A 70 10.61 1.11 7.26
C VAL A 70 9.21 1.10 7.88
N THR A 71 8.31 1.97 7.43
CA THR A 71 6.93 2.04 7.95
C THR A 71 6.05 0.88 7.46
N LYS A 72 5.04 0.50 8.26
CA LYS A 72 4.02 -0.49 7.82
C LYS A 72 2.88 0.14 7.02
N ASN A 73 2.78 1.47 7.02
CA ASN A 73 1.70 2.21 6.39
C ASN A 73 2.21 2.91 5.14
N ALA A 74 1.42 2.87 4.07
CA ALA A 74 1.56 3.75 2.92
C ALA A 74 0.70 5.00 3.13
N VAL A 75 1.27 6.16 2.82
CA VAL A 75 0.57 7.45 2.90
C VAL A 75 0.12 7.90 1.51
N ILE A 76 -1.20 8.09 1.31
CA ILE A 76 -1.80 8.49 0.04
C ILE A 76 -2.61 9.77 0.21
N ASN A 77 -2.38 10.75 -0.68
CA ASN A 77 -3.20 11.96 -0.77
C ASN A 77 -4.43 11.73 -1.66
N VAL A 78 -5.60 12.20 -1.19
CA VAL A 78 -6.87 12.07 -1.91
C VAL A 78 -7.39 13.48 -2.25
N PRO A 79 -7.29 13.93 -3.52
CA PRO A 79 -7.54 15.33 -3.86
C PRO A 79 -9.01 15.80 -3.79
N SER A 80 -9.99 14.89 -3.78
CA SER A 80 -11.42 15.24 -3.80
C SER A 80 -12.07 15.42 -2.42
N ALA A 81 -11.37 15.10 -1.32
CA ALA A 81 -11.88 15.34 0.02
C ALA A 81 -11.60 16.80 0.39
N ALA A 82 -12.60 17.67 0.20
CA ALA A 82 -12.58 19.10 0.52
C ALA A 82 -12.47 19.39 2.03
N ALA A 83 -11.43 18.91 2.70
CA ALA A 83 -11.02 19.37 4.01
C ALA A 83 -9.76 20.22 3.83
N LYS A 84 -9.88 21.52 4.12
CA LYS A 84 -8.80 22.53 4.07
C LYS A 84 -7.67 22.30 5.09
N SER A 85 -7.68 21.18 5.80
CA SER A 85 -6.65 20.69 6.70
C SER A 85 -6.36 19.24 6.33
N GLN A 86 -5.08 18.89 6.19
CA GLN A 86 -4.62 17.55 5.76
C GLN A 86 -5.42 16.42 6.44
N PRO A 87 -5.64 15.31 5.73
CA PRO A 87 -4.86 14.18 6.17
C PRO A 87 -4.37 13.36 4.98
N ALA A 88 -3.06 13.21 4.88
CA ALA A 88 -2.49 12.12 4.13
C ALA A 88 -3.01 10.80 4.76
N ARG A 89 -3.66 9.94 3.96
CA ARG A 89 -4.44 8.80 4.48
C ARG A 89 -3.65 7.52 4.40
N ARG A 90 -3.86 6.61 5.35
CA ARG A 90 -3.01 5.43 5.50
C ARG A 90 -3.68 4.18 4.96
N ILE A 91 -2.87 3.33 4.33
CA ILE A 91 -3.16 1.93 4.05
C ILE A 91 -2.18 1.10 4.87
N GLY A 92 -2.68 0.17 5.70
CA GLY A 92 -1.84 -0.79 6.42
C GLY A 92 -1.27 -1.84 5.47
N CYS A 93 -0.11 -1.58 4.87
CA CYS A 93 0.49 -2.39 3.82
C CYS A 93 1.31 -3.59 4.33
N CYS A 94 1.80 -3.56 5.57
CA CYS A 94 2.58 -4.65 6.16
C CYS A 94 2.04 -5.01 7.55
N GLY A 95 1.38 -6.16 7.71
CA GLY A 95 0.92 -6.61 9.03
C GLY A 95 -0.27 -7.57 9.07
N ALA A 96 -0.92 -7.87 7.95
CA ALA A 96 -1.87 -8.99 7.88
C ALA A 96 -1.07 -10.30 7.91
N GLY A 97 -0.84 -10.81 9.13
CA GLY A 97 -0.47 -12.17 9.47
C GLY A 97 0.52 -12.88 8.54
N HIS A 98 1.70 -13.20 9.08
CA HIS A 98 2.41 -14.43 8.71
C HIS A 98 1.55 -15.65 9.12
N ARG A 99 0.37 -15.84 8.51
CA ARG A 99 -0.33 -17.12 8.54
C ARG A 99 0.15 -17.89 7.33
N ARG A 100 1.18 -18.71 7.57
CA ARG A 100 1.59 -19.75 6.63
C ARG A 100 0.35 -20.52 6.17
N PRO A 101 0.19 -20.81 4.88
CA PRO A 101 -0.81 -21.79 4.46
C PRO A 101 -0.47 -23.12 5.14
N GLY A 102 -1.31 -23.58 6.08
CA GLY A 102 -1.13 -24.86 6.78
C GLY A 102 -0.94 -24.84 8.31
N ALA A 103 -1.31 -23.76 9.02
CA ALA A 103 -1.22 -23.70 10.50
C ALA A 103 -2.51 -24.11 11.25
N ASP A 104 -3.38 -24.94 10.67
CA ASP A 104 -4.58 -25.49 11.33
C ASP A 104 -4.59 -27.03 11.48
N ARG A 105 -3.42 -27.67 11.49
CA ARG A 105 -3.28 -29.07 11.93
C ARG A 105 -2.28 -29.20 13.06
#